data_AF-A0A151UDA4-F1
#
_entry.id   AF-A0A151UDA4-F1
#
_cell.length_a   1.000
_cell.length_b   1.000
_cell.length_c   1.000
_cell.angle_alpha   90.00
_cell.angle_beta   90.00
_cell.angle_gamma   90.00
#
_symmetry.space_group_name_H-M   'P 1'
#
loop_
_entity.id
_entity.type
_entity.pdbx_description
1 polymer ?
#
loop_
_entity_poly.entity_id
_entity_poly.type
_entity_poly.pdbx_seq_one_letter_code
_entity_poly.pdbx_strand_id
1 'polypeptide(L)'
;MFKVDFEKAYDSVSWSCLQFVMCKMGFPTIWCTWIAECLKTSRMFVLVNGSPTEEFVISKGLRQGDPLTPFLFLIVAEGLFMLFNKVS
;
A
#
# COMPACT_ATOMS: atom_id res chain seq x y z
N MET A 1 -27.57 -6.03 -6.21
CA MET A 1 -26.31 -5.28 -6.42
C MET A 1 -25.77 -4.92 -5.04
N PHE A 2 -24.68 -5.55 -4.61
CA PHE A 2 -24.02 -5.21 -3.34
C PHE A 2 -22.87 -4.25 -3.63
N LYS A 3 -22.83 -3.13 -2.92
CA LYS A 3 -21.70 -2.19 -2.97
C LYS A 3 -20.80 -2.47 -1.76
N VAL A 4 -19.53 -2.71 -2.02
CA VAL A 4 -18.50 -2.89 -1.00
C VAL A 4 -17.49 -1.76 -1.18
N ASP A 5 -17.13 -1.10 -0.09
CA ASP A 5 -16.14 -0.03 -0.04
C ASP A 5 -14.96 -0.46 0.85
N PHE A 6 -13.76 0.09 0.59
CA PHE A 6 -12.57 -0.18 1.40
C PHE A 6 -12.44 0.87 2.51
N GLU A 7 -12.47 0.43 3.77
CA GLU A 7 -12.16 1.31 4.89
C GLU A 7 -10.67 1.73 4.82
N LYS A 8 -10.42 3.05 4.81
CA LYS A 8 -9.06 3.62 4.78
C LYS A 8 -8.18 2.93 3.74
N ALA A 9 -8.64 2.95 2.49
CA ALA A 9 -8.09 2.17 1.38
C ALA A 9 -6.56 2.22 1.27
N TYR A 10 -5.95 3.40 1.41
CA TYR A 10 -4.49 3.54 1.35
C TYR A 10 -3.80 3.08 2.62
N ASP A 11 -4.34 3.37 3.81
CA ASP A 11 -3.72 3.04 5.10
C ASP A 11 -3.76 1.53 5.41
N SER A 12 -4.65 0.79 4.73
CA SER A 12 -4.86 -0.64 4.92
C SER A 12 -3.97 -1.53 4.05
N VAL A 13 -3.24 -0.95 3.08
CA VAL A 13 -2.40 -1.72 2.15
C VAL A 13 -1.26 -2.43 2.88
N SER A 14 -1.22 -3.76 2.82
CA SER A 14 -0.08 -4.55 3.30
C SER A 14 1.09 -4.46 2.32
N TRP A 15 2.28 -4.06 2.81
CA TRP A 15 3.49 -3.95 1.99
C TRP A 15 3.98 -5.31 1.48
N SER A 16 3.86 -6.36 2.28
CA SER A 16 4.21 -7.72 1.85
C SER A 16 3.28 -8.23 0.76
N CYS A 17 1.98 -7.89 0.85
CA CYS A 17 1.01 -8.19 -0.20
C CYS A 17 1.35 -7.44 -1.49
N LEU A 18 1.58 -6.13 -1.41
CA LEU A 18 1.97 -5.32 -2.58
C LEU A 18 3.22 -5.88 -3.26
N GLN A 19 4.28 -6.17 -2.50
CA GLN A 19 5.51 -6.74 -3.03
C GLN A 19 5.26 -8.10 -3.70
N PHE A 20 4.45 -8.97 -3.07
CA PHE A 20 4.08 -10.26 -3.64
C PHE A 20 3.33 -10.11 -4.97
N VAL A 21 2.33 -9.22 -5.03
CA VAL A 21 1.52 -9.00 -6.24
C VAL A 21 2.39 -8.42 -7.35
N MET A 22 3.23 -7.43 -7.07
CA MET A 22 4.18 -6.89 -8.06
C MET A 22 5.08 -7.97 -8.65
N CYS A 23 5.66 -8.84 -7.79
CA CYS A 23 6.46 -9.97 -8.27
C CYS A 23 5.64 -10.95 -9.12
N LYS A 24 4.40 -11.25 -8.75
CA LYS A 24 3.51 -12.13 -9.52
C LYS A 24 3.06 -11.55 -10.86
N MET A 25 2.96 -10.23 -10.96
CA MET A 25 2.68 -9.52 -12.20
C MET A 25 3.91 -9.37 -13.10
N GLY A 26 5.08 -9.88 -12.68
CA GLY A 26 6.29 -9.89 -13.51
C GLY A 26 7.08 -8.58 -13.49
N PHE A 27 6.86 -7.71 -12.49
CA PHE A 27 7.69 -6.52 -12.32
C PHE A 27 9.16 -6.93 -12.08
N PRO A 28 10.14 -6.22 -12.67
CA PRO A 28 11.54 -6.53 -12.43
C PRO A 28 11.88 -6.44 -10.94
N THR A 29 12.69 -7.38 -10.45
CA THR A 29 13.07 -7.46 -9.02
C THR A 29 13.61 -6.14 -8.48
N ILE A 30 14.36 -5.40 -9.29
CA ILE A 30 14.90 -4.10 -8.90
C ILE A 30 13.80 -3.08 -8.56
N TRP A 31 12.70 -3.05 -9.33
CA TRP A 31 11.56 -2.19 -9.07
C TRP A 31 10.82 -2.59 -7.79
N CYS A 32 10.61 -3.89 -7.60
CA CYS A 32 10.00 -4.40 -6.37
C CYS A 32 10.84 -4.03 -5.13
N THR A 33 12.16 -4.12 -5.23
CA THR A 33 13.08 -3.74 -4.16
C THR A 33 13.02 -2.24 -3.88
N TRP A 34 13.04 -1.38 -4.91
CA TRP A 34 12.94 0.07 -4.71
C TRP A 34 11.65 0.46 -4.01
N ILE A 35 10.50 -0.06 -4.45
CA ILE A 35 9.21 0.21 -3.79
C ILE A 35 9.23 -0.30 -2.34
N ALA A 36 9.74 -1.50 -2.09
CA ALA A 36 9.83 -2.05 -0.73
C ALA A 36 10.69 -1.19 0.20
N GLU A 37 11.85 -0.70 -0.27
CA GLU A 37 12.73 0.16 0.52
C GLU A 37 12.13 1.56 0.76
N CYS A 38 11.46 2.15 -0.25
CA CYS A 38 10.72 3.40 -0.08
C CYS A 38 9.64 3.29 1.00
N LEU A 39 8.95 2.15 1.08
CA LEU A 39 7.91 1.93 2.08
C LEU A 39 8.50 1.71 3.48
N LYS A 40 9.50 0.82 3.62
CA LYS A 40 10.13 0.50 4.92
C LYS A 40 10.81 1.69 5.60
N THR A 41 11.33 2.62 4.82
CA THR A 41 12.00 3.83 5.33
C THR A 41 11.01 4.91 5.76
N SER A 42 9.72 4.74 5.48
CA SER A 42 8.68 5.71 5.81
C SER A 42 8.54 5.92 7.33
N ARG A 43 8.40 7.19 7.71
CA ARG A 43 8.19 7.68 9.08
C ARG A 43 6.97 8.60 9.08
N MET A 44 6.21 8.58 10.17
CA MET A 44 5.07 9.47 10.38
C MET A 44 5.13 10.09 11.77
N PHE A 45 4.54 11.28 11.88
CA PHE A 45 4.18 11.92 13.13
C PHE A 45 2.73 12.40 13.01
N VAL A 46 2.08 12.63 14.15
CA VAL A 46 0.72 13.17 14.19
C VAL A 46 0.79 14.57 14.78
N LEU A 47 -0.03 15.50 14.27
CA LEU A 47 -0.19 16.81 14.88
C LEU A 47 -1.27 16.75 15.97
N VAL A 48 -0.89 17.03 17.22
CA VAL A 48 -1.80 17.17 18.36
C VAL A 48 -1.85 18.64 18.75
N ASN A 49 -3.00 19.29 18.58
CA ASN A 49 -3.16 20.74 18.77
C ASN A 49 -2.10 21.58 18.02
N GLY A 50 -1.78 21.16 16.79
CA GLY A 50 -0.79 21.83 15.94
C GLY A 50 0.68 21.53 16.27
N SER A 51 0.95 20.76 17.34
CA SER A 51 2.30 20.35 17.71
C SER A 51 2.56 18.90 17.26
N PRO A 52 3.70 18.59 16.61
CA PRO A 52 4.02 17.23 16.19
C PRO A 52 4.33 16.33 17.39
N THR A 53 3.86 15.08 17.33
CA THR A 53 4.34 14.00 18.19
C THR A 53 5.76 13.58 17.80
N GLU A 54 6.35 12.68 18.59
CA GLU A 54 7.52 11.92 18.13
C GLU A 54 7.20 11.15 16.85
N GLU A 55 8.21 10.99 16.01
CA GLU A 55 8.11 10.16 14.81
C GLU A 55 8.06 8.68 15.17
N PHE A 56 7.25 7.93 14.43
CA PHE A 56 7.16 6.48 14.53
C PHE A 56 7.24 5.83 13.15
N VAL A 57 7.64 4.55 13.16
CA VAL A 57 7.74 3.72 11.97
C VAL A 57 6.35 3.21 11.59
N ILE A 58 6.01 3.30 10.32
CA ILE A 58 4.80 2.66 9.80
C ILE A 58 5.14 1.23 9.36
N SER A 59 4.18 0.31 9.46
CA SER A 59 4.34 -1.07 9.02
C SER A 59 3.43 -1.47 7.86
N LYS A 60 2.53 -0.57 7.45
CA LYS A 60 1.58 -0.75 6.35
C LYS A 60 1.09 0.59 5.83
N GLY A 61 0.40 0.55 4.70
CA GLY A 61 -0.27 1.68 4.11
C GLY A 61 0.59 2.47 3.12
N LEU A 62 -0.07 3.26 2.30
CA LEU A 62 0.56 4.11 1.28
C LEU A 62 0.39 5.58 1.65
N ARG A 63 1.42 6.38 1.37
CA ARG A 63 1.42 7.80 1.74
C ARG A 63 0.44 8.58 0.84
N GLN A 64 -0.61 9.13 1.42
CA GLN A 64 -1.52 10.00 0.68
C GLN A 64 -0.80 11.26 0.21
N GLY A 65 -1.11 11.71 -1.00
CA GLY A 65 -0.41 12.82 -1.66
C GLY A 65 0.88 12.43 -2.39
N ASP A 66 1.36 11.19 -2.23
CA ASP A 66 2.42 10.65 -3.08
C ASP A 66 1.86 10.31 -4.48
N PRO A 67 2.46 10.80 -5.58
CA PRO A 67 2.01 10.50 -6.95
C PRO A 67 1.96 8.99 -7.28
N LEU A 68 2.75 8.15 -6.61
CA LEU A 68 2.76 6.71 -6.85
C LEU A 68 1.67 5.95 -6.09
N THR A 69 1.10 6.52 -5.03
CA THR A 69 0.11 5.85 -4.18
C THR A 69 -1.11 5.31 -4.95
N PRO A 70 -1.73 6.07 -5.88
CA PRO A 70 -2.85 5.53 -6.67
C PRO A 70 -2.47 4.30 -7.50
N PHE A 71 -1.27 4.28 -8.08
CA PHE A 71 -0.80 3.16 -8.90
C PHE A 71 -0.50 1.92 -8.07
N LEU A 72 0.19 2.10 -6.94
CA LEU A 72 0.47 1.00 -6.02
C LEU A 72 -0.82 0.41 -5.43
N PHE A 73 -1.83 1.23 -5.17
CA PHE A 73 -3.13 0.75 -4.74
C PHE A 73 -3.83 -0.08 -5.83
N LEU A 74 -3.81 0.37 -7.10
CA LEU A 74 -4.39 -0.39 -8.21
C LEU A 74 -3.76 -1.77 -8.38
N ILE A 75 -2.43 -1.88 -8.21
CA ILE A 75 -1.73 -3.17 -8.26
C ILE A 75 -2.30 -4.14 -7.22
N VAL A 76 -2.48 -3.70 -5.98
CA VAL A 76 -3.05 -4.54 -4.91
C VAL A 76 -4.52 -4.86 -5.18
N ALA A 77 -5.30 -3.89 -5.64
CA ALA A 77 -6.71 -4.09 -5.97
C ALA A 77 -6.89 -5.12 -7.09
N GLU A 78 -6.05 -5.10 -8.13
CA GLU A 78 -6.05 -6.09 -9.20
C GLU A 78 -5.66 -7.48 -8.68
N GLY A 79 -4.65 -7.55 -7.80
CA GLY A 79 -4.29 -8.78 -7.10
C GLY A 79 -5.46 -9.37 -6.32
N LEU A 80 -6.21 -8.53 -5.60
CA LEU A 80 -7.40 -8.92 -4.85
C LEU A 80 -8.53 -9.38 -5.77
N PHE A 81 -8.78 -8.67 -6.87
CA PHE A 81 -9.77 -9.04 -7.88
C PHE A 81 -9.48 -10.43 -8.48
N MET A 82 -8.22 -10.71 -8.83
CA MET A 82 -7.81 -12.03 -9.32
C MET A 82 -8.01 -13.15 -8.29
N LEU A 83 -7.82 -12.86 -7.00
CA LEU A 83 -8.08 -13.85 -5.93
C LEU A 83 -9.57 -14.18 -5.85
N PHE A 84 -10.45 -13.17 -5.92
CA PHE A 84 -11.89 -13.41 -5.92
C PHE A 84 -12.34 -14.24 -7.12
N ASN A 85 -11.83 -13.97 -8.32
CA ASN A 85 -12.18 -14.72 -9.54
C ASN A 85 -11.63 -16.15 -9.58
N LYS A 86 -10.64 -16.49 -8.75
CA LYS A 86 -10.14 -17.88 -8.64
C LYS A 86 -10.97 -18.75 -7.68
N VAL A 87 -11.72 -18.11 -6.78
CA VAL A 87 -12.50 -18.79 -5.73
C VAL A 87 -13.96 -18.99 -6.15
N SER A 88 -14.39 -18.36 -7.24
CA SER A 88 -15.66 -18.57 -7.95
C SER A 88 -15.51 -19.53 -9.12
#